data_AF-A0AAJ7E773-F1
#
_entry.id   AF-A0AAJ7E773-F1
#
_cell.length_a   1.000
_cell.length_b   1.000
_cell.length_c   1.000
_cell.angle_alpha   90.00
_cell.angle_beta   90.00
_cell.angle_gamma   90.00
#
_symmetry.space_group_name_H-M   'P 1'
#
loop_
_entity.id
_entity.type
_entity.pdbx_description
1 polymer ?
#
loop_
_entity_poly.entity_id
_entity_poly.type
_entity_poly.pdbx_seq_one_letter_code
_entity_poly.pdbx_strand_id
1 'polypeptide(L)'
;MLKFKKMGSDKVPLLLVTANVGSIFEDPSVMLPIWTSEFLQAVSRMDPKFIALHLQEVGGKAYEKSMQYVEDFVQRLCDCPELRLYDKIRIFLDEDFSSPERFTALGNMYFAHSSLTDIKIWDFEVKGYVEVVGKEVNSGNIEKVTTKEKAKFPQHFFPECKWSRKGFLRTRWLLRGTAVEFVNIHLFHDASNLVAMEPFPSVYCRSRRRALRHTLRHLHADANSAPYFIFGDFNFRTDTGAVVKKMTEELTACRLQHGNSAESAKMQYKARENDRLVLTIGKKEFSHVDHQKIFREPWLQRFDRELEALRPHLFEFPVKFPPSYPFEENVQLPTHYMKTRCPAWCDRVLLSQSARLLVQHSDARPGDSRHLHSSRKSVTDSTDSNSRMSSSDSSPARSNSPASQNHQVSPGKVLEKKGSVADLEALCVPGIAVSRKSIADPTSIQHALNARGSDSEGSPNRRRLVRNQSEGSPKCEGELRRLADVTARRRTDYGVIGDAACMGDHKPIYLRVMLQSDRGNFRQELHSENSPKHAKTEDQTQDAVDSPNSRYIHFNMDGPCNIFKETDI
;
A
#
# COMPACT_ATOMS: atom_id res chain seq x y z
N MET A 1 -38.80 21.74 -22.90
CA MET A 1 -38.41 20.35 -23.17
C MET A 1 -37.78 19.76 -21.91
N LEU A 2 -38.54 19.03 -21.07
CA LEU A 2 -37.98 18.44 -19.85
C LEU A 2 -37.15 17.20 -20.20
N LYS A 3 -35.86 17.18 -19.81
CA LYS A 3 -35.07 15.95 -19.83
C LYS A 3 -35.57 15.02 -18.73
N PHE A 4 -36.09 13.85 -19.08
CA PHE A 4 -36.39 12.79 -18.11
C PHE A 4 -35.10 12.40 -17.36
N LYS A 5 -34.98 12.77 -16.08
CA LYS A 5 -33.88 12.27 -15.23
C LYS A 5 -34.10 10.77 -15.02
N LYS A 6 -33.37 9.95 -15.78
CA LYS A 6 -33.41 8.48 -15.75
C LYS A 6 -33.27 8.01 -14.29
N MET A 7 -34.27 7.30 -13.77
CA MET A 7 -34.40 6.93 -12.34
C MET A 7 -33.42 5.83 -11.90
N GLY A 8 -32.12 6.07 -12.09
CA GLY A 8 -31.06 5.33 -11.42
C GLY A 8 -30.72 5.97 -10.08
N SER A 9 -30.15 5.19 -9.16
CA SER A 9 -29.49 5.69 -7.94
C SER A 9 -28.57 6.87 -8.25
N ASP A 10 -28.60 7.95 -7.47
CA ASP A 10 -27.66 9.09 -7.60
C ASP A 10 -26.21 8.73 -7.14
N LYS A 11 -25.95 7.45 -6.84
CA LYS A 11 -24.62 6.90 -6.54
C LYS A 11 -24.32 5.62 -7.32
N VAL A 12 -23.06 5.43 -7.72
CA VAL A 12 -22.51 4.20 -8.32
C VAL A 12 -21.84 3.35 -7.23
N PRO A 13 -22.23 2.08 -7.03
CA PRO A 13 -21.48 1.14 -6.19
C PRO A 13 -20.11 0.81 -6.83
N LEU A 14 -19.02 1.19 -6.17
CA LEU A 14 -17.66 0.79 -6.51
C LEU A 14 -17.20 -0.36 -5.60
N LEU A 15 -16.39 -1.25 -6.17
CA LEU A 15 -15.55 -2.18 -5.44
C LEU A 15 -14.09 -1.97 -5.87
N LEU A 16 -13.27 -1.46 -4.96
CA LEU A 16 -11.83 -1.25 -5.16
C LEU A 16 -11.10 -2.38 -4.43
N VAL A 17 -10.26 -3.15 -5.11
CA VAL A 17 -9.55 -4.31 -4.56
C VAL A 17 -8.07 -4.17 -4.87
N THR A 18 -7.19 -4.45 -3.90
CA THR A 18 -5.77 -4.65 -4.18
C THR A 18 -5.30 -6.02 -3.71
N ALA A 19 -4.42 -6.64 -4.49
CA ALA A 19 -3.79 -7.91 -4.20
C ALA A 19 -2.36 -7.96 -4.74
N ASN A 20 -1.38 -8.14 -3.86
CA ASN A 20 -0.10 -8.71 -4.28
C ASN A 20 -0.35 -10.19 -4.61
N VAL A 21 -0.14 -10.57 -5.87
CA VAL A 21 -0.43 -11.89 -6.44
C VAL A 21 0.85 -12.71 -6.67
N GLY A 22 1.97 -12.31 -6.05
CA GLY A 22 3.26 -12.97 -6.18
C GLY A 22 3.23 -14.48 -5.89
N SER A 23 2.46 -14.92 -4.90
CA SER A 23 2.33 -16.35 -4.53
C SER A 23 1.47 -17.17 -5.47
N ILE A 24 0.35 -16.63 -5.99
CA ILE A 24 -0.69 -17.45 -6.63
C ILE A 24 -0.27 -18.01 -8.00
N PHE A 25 0.83 -17.48 -8.56
CA PHE A 25 1.46 -17.97 -9.78
C PHE A 25 2.62 -18.97 -9.52
N GLU A 26 3.00 -19.23 -8.27
CA GLU A 26 4.04 -20.22 -7.92
C GLU A 26 3.45 -21.64 -7.75
N ASP A 27 2.21 -21.77 -7.24
CA ASP A 27 1.35 -22.95 -7.44
C ASP A 27 -0.01 -22.52 -8.04
N PRO A 28 -0.07 -22.34 -9.37
CA PRO A 28 -1.30 -21.93 -10.04
C PRO A 28 -2.35 -23.05 -10.06
N SER A 29 -1.97 -24.30 -9.82
CA SER A 29 -2.88 -25.45 -9.86
C SER A 29 -3.81 -25.48 -8.65
N VAL A 30 -3.31 -25.04 -7.49
CA VAL A 30 -4.06 -24.98 -6.23
C VAL A 30 -4.52 -23.55 -5.90
N MET A 31 -3.68 -22.54 -6.08
CA MET A 31 -3.98 -21.19 -5.60
C MET A 31 -4.92 -20.39 -6.52
N LEU A 32 -4.79 -20.46 -7.85
CA LEU A 32 -5.67 -19.70 -8.74
C LEU A 32 -7.16 -20.09 -8.57
N PRO A 33 -7.55 -21.38 -8.45
CA PRO A 33 -8.94 -21.75 -8.17
C PRO A 33 -9.48 -21.17 -6.84
N ILE A 34 -8.69 -21.23 -5.76
CA ILE A 34 -9.07 -20.71 -4.44
C ILE A 34 -9.25 -19.18 -4.51
N TRP A 35 -8.23 -18.47 -5.00
CA TRP A 35 -8.23 -17.02 -5.10
C TRP A 35 -9.39 -16.51 -5.96
N THR A 36 -9.60 -17.15 -7.12
CA THR A 36 -10.68 -16.79 -8.06
C THR A 36 -12.05 -17.04 -7.44
N SER A 37 -12.27 -18.17 -6.76
CA SER A 37 -13.53 -18.47 -6.09
C SER A 37 -13.86 -17.42 -5.02
N GLU A 38 -12.92 -17.08 -4.13
CA GLU A 38 -13.13 -16.09 -3.07
C GLU A 38 -13.37 -14.69 -3.63
N PHE A 39 -12.66 -14.28 -4.68
CA PHE A 39 -12.90 -13.01 -5.37
C PHE A 39 -14.30 -12.95 -6.00
N LEU A 40 -14.73 -13.99 -6.73
CA LEU A 40 -16.03 -14.01 -7.40
C LEU A 40 -17.21 -14.14 -6.42
N GLN A 41 -17.03 -14.86 -5.32
CA GLN A 41 -17.96 -14.85 -4.18
C GLN A 41 -18.07 -13.44 -3.56
N ALA A 42 -16.95 -12.73 -3.39
CA ALA A 42 -16.93 -11.37 -2.86
C ALA A 42 -17.64 -10.38 -3.80
N VAL A 43 -17.40 -10.45 -5.11
CA VAL A 43 -18.14 -9.66 -6.13
C VAL A 43 -19.65 -9.95 -6.05
N SER A 44 -20.03 -11.23 -6.05
CA SER A 44 -21.44 -11.67 -6.02
C SER A 44 -22.18 -11.21 -4.75
N ARG A 45 -21.49 -11.21 -3.60
CA ARG A 45 -22.00 -10.71 -2.32
C ARG A 45 -22.19 -9.19 -2.33
N MET A 46 -21.27 -8.45 -2.94
CA MET A 46 -21.22 -6.98 -2.85
C MET A 46 -22.00 -6.24 -3.94
N ASP A 47 -22.32 -6.89 -5.06
CA ASP A 47 -23.10 -6.34 -6.18
C ASP A 47 -22.59 -4.97 -6.68
N PRO A 48 -21.29 -4.82 -7.00
CA PRO A 48 -20.73 -3.57 -7.50
C PRO A 48 -21.18 -3.30 -8.94
N LYS A 49 -21.19 -2.03 -9.36
CA LYS A 49 -21.44 -1.64 -10.77
C LYS A 49 -20.19 -1.16 -11.50
N PHE A 50 -19.13 -0.88 -10.75
CA PHE A 50 -17.77 -0.75 -11.26
C PHE A 50 -16.79 -1.45 -10.31
N ILE A 51 -15.91 -2.29 -10.84
CA ILE A 51 -14.84 -2.97 -10.12
C ILE A 51 -13.51 -2.42 -10.62
N ALA A 52 -12.61 -2.08 -9.70
CA ALA A 52 -11.21 -1.84 -9.97
C ALA A 52 -10.37 -2.83 -9.15
N LEU A 53 -9.78 -3.80 -9.83
CA LEU A 53 -8.86 -4.78 -9.25
C LEU A 53 -7.42 -4.37 -9.61
N HIS A 54 -6.63 -4.04 -8.61
CA HIS A 54 -5.22 -3.67 -8.72
C HIS A 54 -4.35 -4.83 -8.23
N LEU A 55 -3.37 -5.19 -9.05
CA LEU A 55 -2.51 -6.35 -8.87
C LEU A 55 -1.05 -5.89 -8.79
N GLN A 56 -0.29 -6.54 -7.91
CA GLN A 56 1.15 -6.37 -7.79
C GLN A 56 1.85 -7.73 -7.90
N GLU A 57 3.04 -7.76 -8.50
CA GLU A 57 3.79 -9.01 -8.79
C GLU A 57 3.00 -9.97 -9.71
N VAL A 58 2.37 -9.40 -10.74
CA VAL A 58 1.83 -10.13 -11.90
C VAL A 58 2.91 -11.04 -12.50
N GLY A 59 2.54 -12.28 -12.81
CA GLY A 59 3.47 -13.32 -13.24
C GLY A 59 4.26 -13.97 -12.10
N GLY A 60 4.15 -13.49 -10.87
CA GLY A 60 4.71 -14.16 -9.68
C GLY A 60 6.06 -13.62 -9.18
N LYS A 61 6.66 -14.40 -8.28
CA LYS A 61 7.99 -14.18 -7.71
C LYS A 61 9.07 -14.68 -8.68
N ALA A 62 8.85 -15.83 -9.33
CA ALA A 62 9.71 -16.44 -10.34
C ALA A 62 9.29 -16.14 -11.79
N TYR A 63 8.91 -14.88 -12.07
CA TYR A 63 8.13 -14.44 -13.24
C TYR A 63 8.56 -14.97 -14.62
N GLU A 64 9.85 -15.22 -14.85
CA GLU A 64 10.38 -15.82 -16.09
C GLU A 64 9.79 -17.21 -16.40
N LYS A 65 9.26 -17.90 -15.39
CA LYS A 65 8.60 -19.22 -15.52
C LYS A 65 7.09 -19.16 -15.38
N SER A 66 6.58 -18.21 -14.60
CA SER A 66 5.19 -18.17 -14.14
C SER A 66 4.31 -17.16 -14.89
N MET A 67 4.88 -16.29 -15.75
CA MET A 67 4.10 -15.37 -16.59
C MET A 67 3.09 -16.09 -17.51
N GLN A 68 3.40 -17.31 -17.96
CA GLN A 68 2.50 -18.12 -18.80
C GLN A 68 1.12 -18.40 -18.17
N TYR A 69 1.00 -18.32 -16.83
CA TYR A 69 -0.26 -18.54 -16.12
C TYR A 69 -1.13 -17.27 -16.00
N VAL A 70 -0.65 -16.12 -16.47
CA VAL A 70 -1.38 -14.84 -16.41
C VAL A 70 -2.53 -14.81 -17.42
N GLU A 71 -2.34 -15.34 -18.63
CA GLU A 71 -3.42 -15.47 -19.63
C GLU A 71 -4.56 -16.36 -19.09
N ASP A 72 -4.19 -17.49 -18.50
CA ASP A 72 -5.09 -18.46 -17.87
C ASP A 72 -5.93 -17.81 -16.74
N PHE A 73 -5.29 -16.97 -15.91
CA PHE A 73 -5.95 -16.17 -14.87
C PHE A 73 -6.89 -15.09 -15.44
N VAL A 74 -6.45 -14.37 -16.47
CA VAL A 74 -7.27 -13.36 -17.17
C VAL A 74 -8.51 -14.00 -17.78
N GLN A 75 -8.37 -15.16 -18.41
CA GLN A 75 -9.51 -15.86 -19.01
C GLN A 75 -10.49 -16.37 -17.95
N ARG A 76 -10.00 -16.98 -16.86
CA ARG A 76 -10.85 -17.42 -15.73
C ARG A 76 -11.70 -16.29 -15.15
N LEU A 77 -11.18 -15.06 -15.09
CA LEU A 77 -11.96 -13.90 -14.66
C LEU A 77 -12.91 -13.37 -15.73
N CYS A 78 -12.49 -13.29 -17.00
CA CYS A 78 -13.34 -12.77 -18.07
C CYS A 78 -14.55 -13.66 -18.37
N ASP A 79 -14.38 -14.97 -18.30
CA ASP A 79 -15.34 -15.95 -18.81
C ASP A 79 -16.25 -16.53 -17.70
N CYS A 80 -16.12 -16.04 -16.46
CA CYS A 80 -16.87 -16.55 -15.32
C CYS A 80 -18.37 -16.14 -15.32
N PRO A 81 -19.28 -17.00 -14.84
CA PRO A 81 -20.71 -16.69 -14.74
C PRO A 81 -21.02 -15.44 -13.91
N GLU A 82 -20.21 -15.12 -12.91
CA GLU A 82 -20.41 -14.00 -11.98
C GLU A 82 -20.15 -12.64 -12.66
N LEU A 83 -19.14 -12.57 -13.54
CA LEU A 83 -18.80 -11.34 -14.28
C LEU A 83 -19.48 -11.23 -15.65
N ARG A 84 -20.34 -12.18 -16.04
CA ARG A 84 -21.06 -12.20 -17.35
C ARG A 84 -21.88 -10.95 -17.69
N LEU A 85 -22.22 -10.12 -16.70
CA LEU A 85 -22.96 -8.86 -16.88
C LEU A 85 -22.05 -7.62 -16.96
N TYR A 86 -20.74 -7.78 -16.88
CA TYR A 86 -19.73 -6.72 -16.96
C TYR A 86 -19.15 -6.68 -18.38
N ASP A 87 -19.96 -6.18 -19.32
CA ASP A 87 -19.71 -6.11 -20.76
C ASP A 87 -18.64 -5.09 -21.19
N LYS A 88 -18.19 -4.25 -20.25
CA LYS A 88 -17.22 -3.18 -20.46
C LYS A 88 -16.00 -3.44 -19.59
N ILE A 89 -14.95 -3.99 -20.19
CA ILE A 89 -13.74 -4.49 -19.53
C ILE A 89 -12.52 -3.72 -20.05
N ARG A 90 -11.63 -3.28 -19.14
CA ARG A 90 -10.31 -2.74 -19.48
C ARG A 90 -9.23 -3.38 -18.61
N ILE A 91 -8.28 -4.07 -19.25
CA ILE A 91 -7.19 -4.77 -18.59
C ILE A 91 -5.85 -4.23 -19.11
N PHE A 92 -4.93 -3.95 -18.18
CA PHE A 92 -3.57 -3.48 -18.43
C PHE A 92 -2.61 -4.30 -17.56
N LEU A 93 -1.71 -5.08 -18.15
CA LEU A 93 -0.81 -5.98 -17.45
C LEU A 93 0.62 -5.74 -17.92
N ASP A 94 1.47 -5.28 -17.00
CA ASP A 94 2.86 -4.94 -17.28
C ASP A 94 3.75 -6.19 -17.18
N GLU A 95 3.79 -6.96 -18.26
CA GLU A 95 4.44 -8.28 -18.33
C GLU A 95 5.80 -8.24 -19.05
N ASP A 96 6.16 -7.12 -19.69
CA ASP A 96 7.43 -6.96 -20.40
C ASP A 96 8.64 -6.85 -19.46
N PHE A 97 9.17 -8.01 -19.06
CA PHE A 97 10.43 -8.14 -18.34
C PHE A 97 11.68 -7.97 -19.23
N SER A 98 11.53 -7.76 -20.54
CA SER A 98 12.66 -7.51 -21.46
C SER A 98 13.18 -6.06 -21.41
N SER A 99 12.43 -5.16 -20.77
CA SER A 99 12.82 -3.78 -20.42
C SER A 99 12.94 -3.63 -18.90
N PRO A 100 14.04 -4.10 -18.26
CA PRO A 100 14.20 -4.05 -16.80
C PRO A 100 14.08 -2.65 -16.22
N GLU A 101 14.40 -1.60 -16.97
CA GLU A 101 14.31 -0.20 -16.56
C GLU A 101 12.87 0.35 -16.51
N ARG A 102 11.90 -0.33 -17.14
CA ARG A 102 10.48 0.07 -17.14
C ARG A 102 9.53 -0.96 -16.52
N PHE A 103 9.96 -2.22 -16.40
CA PHE A 103 9.17 -3.31 -15.84
C PHE A 103 8.79 -3.08 -14.37
N THR A 104 7.51 -3.29 -14.06
CA THR A 104 6.91 -3.13 -12.72
C THR A 104 6.09 -4.32 -12.23
N ALA A 105 5.70 -5.25 -13.10
CA ALA A 105 4.78 -6.35 -12.77
C ALA A 105 3.47 -5.87 -12.09
N LEU A 106 2.97 -4.70 -12.51
CA LEU A 106 1.69 -4.14 -12.09
C LEU A 106 0.57 -4.57 -13.05
N GLY A 107 -0.58 -4.91 -12.49
CA GLY A 107 -1.79 -5.21 -13.26
C GLY A 107 -2.97 -4.36 -12.81
N ASN A 108 -3.75 -3.86 -13.76
CA ASN A 108 -5.02 -3.17 -13.50
C ASN A 108 -6.13 -3.84 -14.31
N MET A 109 -7.16 -4.35 -13.65
CA MET A 109 -8.33 -4.96 -14.27
C MET A 109 -9.59 -4.21 -13.84
N TYR A 110 -10.30 -3.63 -14.80
CA TYR A 110 -11.52 -2.87 -14.59
C TYR A 110 -12.70 -3.56 -15.25
N PHE A 111 -13.79 -3.74 -14.48
CA PHE A 111 -15.02 -4.37 -14.95
C PHE A 111 -16.20 -3.44 -14.65
N ALA A 112 -16.90 -2.98 -15.68
CA ALA A 112 -18.07 -2.13 -15.56
C ALA A 112 -19.34 -2.91 -15.95
N HIS A 113 -20.32 -2.92 -15.05
CA HIS A 113 -21.59 -3.63 -15.23
C HIS A 113 -22.41 -2.98 -16.34
N SER A 114 -23.09 -3.76 -17.18
CA SER A 114 -23.87 -3.31 -18.35
C SER A 114 -24.85 -2.15 -18.10
N SER A 115 -25.45 -2.10 -16.90
CA SER A 115 -26.31 -0.98 -16.46
C SER A 115 -25.60 0.37 -16.28
N LEU A 116 -24.26 0.40 -16.23
CA LEU A 116 -23.44 1.60 -16.13
C LEU A 116 -23.22 2.16 -17.55
N THR A 117 -24.23 2.87 -18.06
CA THR A 117 -24.27 3.33 -19.46
C THR A 117 -23.56 4.66 -19.74
N ASP A 118 -23.08 5.36 -18.71
CA ASP A 118 -22.25 6.56 -18.85
C ASP A 118 -20.90 6.31 -18.16
N ILE A 119 -19.91 5.95 -18.99
CA ILE A 119 -18.58 5.53 -18.57
C ILE A 119 -17.56 5.86 -19.66
N LYS A 120 -16.54 6.65 -19.30
CA LYS A 120 -15.43 7.01 -20.17
C LYS A 120 -14.10 6.82 -19.46
N ILE A 121 -13.04 6.55 -20.22
CA ILE A 121 -11.66 6.52 -19.73
C ILE A 121 -10.92 7.72 -20.30
N TRP A 122 -9.97 8.27 -19.55
CA TRP A 122 -9.12 9.37 -19.99
C TRP A 122 -7.95 8.84 -20.80
N ASP A 123 -7.75 9.42 -21.97
CA ASP A 123 -6.54 9.27 -22.77
C ASP A 123 -5.57 10.41 -22.41
N PHE A 124 -4.37 10.05 -21.98
CA PHE A 124 -3.35 10.98 -21.48
C PHE A 124 -2.59 11.70 -22.60
N GLU A 125 -2.62 11.21 -23.84
CA GLU A 125 -1.95 11.82 -24.99
C GLU A 125 -2.85 12.89 -25.62
N VAL A 126 -4.09 12.56 -25.96
CA VAL A 126 -5.08 13.51 -26.50
C VAL A 126 -5.69 14.42 -25.41
N LYS A 127 -5.47 14.08 -24.13
CA LYS A 127 -5.94 14.83 -22.94
C LYS A 127 -7.46 15.01 -22.93
N GLY A 128 -8.18 13.91 -23.14
CA GLY A 128 -9.64 13.88 -23.22
C GLY A 128 -10.25 12.55 -22.78
N TYR A 129 -11.58 12.53 -22.64
CA TYR A 129 -12.33 11.32 -22.28
C TYR A 129 -12.84 10.60 -23.53
N VAL A 130 -12.49 9.31 -23.67
CA VAL A 130 -12.94 8.42 -24.75
C VAL A 130 -13.93 7.37 -24.23
N GLU A 131 -14.88 6.95 -25.08
CA GLU A 131 -15.93 6.00 -24.71
C GLU A 131 -15.38 4.61 -24.37
N VAL A 132 -15.92 3.97 -23.33
CA VAL A 132 -15.52 2.62 -22.94
C VAL A 132 -16.53 1.60 -23.47
N VAL A 133 -16.15 0.88 -24.52
CA VAL A 133 -16.95 -0.17 -25.16
C VAL A 133 -16.22 -1.52 -25.13
N GLY A 134 -16.97 -2.60 -24.96
CA GLY A 134 -16.49 -3.98 -25.05
C GLY A 134 -15.35 -4.35 -24.08
N LYS A 135 -14.66 -5.45 -24.42
CA LYS A 135 -13.45 -5.95 -23.73
C LYS A 135 -12.21 -5.50 -24.50
N GLU A 136 -11.25 -4.94 -23.77
CA GLU A 136 -9.91 -4.59 -24.27
C GLU A 136 -8.89 -5.11 -23.25
N VAL A 137 -7.86 -5.82 -23.73
CA VAL A 137 -6.82 -6.44 -22.91
C VAL A 137 -5.47 -6.03 -23.48
N ASN A 138 -4.68 -5.32 -22.69
CA ASN A 138 -3.33 -4.91 -23.01
C ASN A 138 -2.36 -5.65 -22.08
N SER A 139 -1.64 -6.64 -22.61
CA SER A 139 -0.62 -7.45 -21.92
C SER A 139 0.75 -7.30 -22.59
N GLY A 140 1.81 -7.92 -22.07
CA GLY A 140 3.17 -7.73 -22.57
C GLY A 140 3.69 -6.30 -22.36
N ASN A 141 4.15 -5.64 -23.43
CA ASN A 141 4.62 -4.25 -23.39
C ASN A 141 3.44 -3.27 -23.52
N ILE A 142 3.02 -2.70 -22.38
CA ILE A 142 1.92 -1.73 -22.35
C ILE A 142 2.38 -0.27 -22.52
N GLU A 143 3.65 0.01 -22.85
CA GLU A 143 4.22 1.38 -22.80
C GLU A 143 3.40 2.38 -23.61
N LYS A 144 3.02 2.01 -24.85
CA LYS A 144 2.30 2.84 -25.81
C LYS A 144 0.79 2.99 -25.55
N VAL A 145 0.24 2.35 -24.52
CA VAL A 145 -1.20 2.42 -24.22
C VAL A 145 -1.51 3.76 -23.53
N THR A 146 -2.25 4.63 -24.23
CA THR A 146 -2.51 6.04 -23.90
C THR A 146 -3.57 6.24 -22.82
N THR A 147 -4.45 5.26 -22.59
CA THR A 147 -5.56 5.32 -21.62
C THR A 147 -5.14 4.99 -20.18
N LYS A 148 -3.84 4.77 -19.96
CA LYS A 148 -3.18 4.66 -18.65
C LYS A 148 -1.95 5.56 -18.62
N GLU A 149 -1.35 5.69 -17.44
CA GLU A 149 0.05 6.12 -17.30
C GLU A 149 0.77 5.19 -16.31
N LYS A 150 2.01 4.80 -16.62
CA LYS A 150 2.85 3.91 -15.79
C LYS A 150 4.20 4.59 -15.55
N ALA A 151 4.72 4.51 -14.33
CA ALA A 151 6.09 4.89 -14.04
C ALA A 151 6.74 3.95 -13.01
N LYS A 152 7.99 3.56 -13.27
CA LYS A 152 8.84 2.83 -12.33
C LYS A 152 9.56 3.82 -11.41
N PHE A 153 9.77 3.47 -10.13
CA PHE A 153 10.50 4.36 -9.23
C PHE A 153 12.01 4.39 -9.55
N PRO A 154 12.64 5.59 -9.59
CA PRO A 154 14.09 5.72 -9.75
C PRO A 154 14.88 4.99 -8.67
N GLN A 155 15.99 4.36 -9.07
CA GLN A 155 16.83 3.56 -8.18
C GLN A 155 17.36 4.34 -6.96
N HIS A 156 17.67 5.63 -7.13
CA HIS A 156 18.14 6.49 -6.04
C HIS A 156 17.09 6.74 -4.93
N PHE A 157 15.82 6.32 -5.10
CA PHE A 157 14.85 6.34 -4.00
C PHE A 157 15.12 5.25 -2.95
N PHE A 158 15.81 4.17 -3.31
CA PHE A 158 16.22 3.10 -2.40
C PHE A 158 17.55 2.47 -2.86
N PRO A 159 18.70 3.15 -2.64
CA PRO A 159 19.99 2.76 -3.23
C PRO A 159 20.50 1.36 -2.84
N GLU A 160 20.09 0.84 -1.69
CA GLU A 160 20.37 -0.54 -1.25
C GLU A 160 19.80 -1.60 -2.22
N CYS A 161 18.73 -1.24 -2.95
CA CYS A 161 18.01 -2.13 -3.84
C CYS A 161 18.61 -2.08 -5.25
N LYS A 162 19.51 -3.03 -5.55
CA LYS A 162 20.19 -3.14 -6.85
C LYS A 162 19.22 -3.36 -8.03
N TRP A 163 18.10 -4.04 -7.81
CA TRP A 163 17.07 -4.32 -8.81
C TRP A 163 15.69 -4.32 -8.15
N SER A 164 14.72 -3.69 -8.79
CA SER A 164 13.38 -3.42 -8.24
C SER A 164 12.31 -3.55 -9.33
N ARG A 165 11.09 -3.93 -8.96
CA ARG A 165 9.86 -3.85 -9.77
C ARG A 165 8.88 -2.77 -9.26
N LYS A 166 9.29 -1.97 -8.29
CA LYS A 166 8.39 -1.05 -7.56
C LYS A 166 8.09 0.21 -8.40
N GLY A 167 6.84 0.67 -8.43
CA GLY A 167 6.33 1.71 -9.33
C GLY A 167 4.85 2.06 -9.08
N PHE A 168 4.22 2.74 -10.03
CA PHE A 168 2.77 2.98 -10.06
C PHE A 168 2.18 2.89 -11.48
N LEU A 169 0.87 2.59 -11.57
CA LEU A 169 0.08 2.47 -12.79
C LEU A 169 -1.31 3.11 -12.57
N ARG A 170 -1.54 4.29 -13.16
CA ARG A 170 -2.80 5.07 -13.00
C ARG A 170 -3.70 5.03 -14.22
N THR A 171 -5.00 5.16 -13.98
CA THR A 171 -6.03 5.47 -14.98
C THR A 171 -6.99 6.52 -14.43
N ARG A 172 -7.59 7.34 -15.30
CA ARG A 172 -8.63 8.33 -14.94
C ARG A 172 -9.92 7.95 -15.67
N TRP A 173 -11.04 8.06 -14.98
CA TRP A 173 -12.36 7.64 -15.45
C TRP A 173 -13.40 8.72 -15.22
N LEU A 174 -14.38 8.80 -16.11
CA LEU A 174 -15.63 9.52 -15.90
C LEU A 174 -16.73 8.48 -15.67
N LEU A 175 -17.21 8.35 -14.44
CA LEU A 175 -18.24 7.39 -14.04
C LEU A 175 -19.52 8.15 -13.68
N ARG A 176 -20.56 8.09 -14.52
CA ARG A 176 -21.80 8.87 -14.37
C ARG A 176 -21.55 10.34 -14.04
N GLY A 177 -21.02 11.07 -15.03
CA GLY A 177 -20.69 12.49 -14.92
C GLY A 177 -19.67 12.86 -13.83
N THR A 178 -18.95 11.91 -13.22
CA THR A 178 -18.01 12.17 -12.11
C THR A 178 -16.61 11.66 -12.41
N ALA A 179 -15.62 12.54 -12.37
CA ALA A 179 -14.23 12.20 -12.63
C ALA A 179 -13.56 11.58 -11.39
N VAL A 180 -12.89 10.45 -11.56
CA VAL A 180 -12.09 9.79 -10.53
C VAL A 180 -10.81 9.20 -11.12
N GLU A 181 -9.75 9.14 -10.32
CA GLU A 181 -8.50 8.45 -10.66
C GLU A 181 -8.33 7.19 -9.80
N PHE A 182 -7.86 6.10 -10.43
CA PHE A 182 -7.47 4.87 -9.76
C PHE A 182 -5.99 4.64 -10.00
N VAL A 183 -5.20 4.66 -8.93
CA VAL A 183 -3.73 4.60 -8.96
C VAL A 183 -3.28 3.33 -8.24
N ASN A 184 -2.83 2.33 -9.01
CA ASN A 184 -2.16 1.16 -8.46
C ASN A 184 -0.74 1.56 -8.07
N ILE A 185 -0.30 1.23 -6.86
CA ILE A 185 1.05 1.54 -6.38
C ILE A 185 1.70 0.33 -5.73
N HIS A 186 3.01 0.20 -5.90
CA HIS A 186 3.78 -0.86 -5.31
C HIS A 186 5.11 -0.30 -4.78
N LEU A 187 5.26 -0.24 -3.46
CA LEU A 187 6.38 0.44 -2.79
C LEU A 187 7.49 -0.52 -2.33
N PHE A 188 8.60 0.04 -1.85
CA PHE A 188 9.78 -0.71 -1.40
C PHE A 188 9.52 -1.53 -0.13
N HIS A 189 10.07 -2.75 -0.09
CA HIS A 189 9.93 -3.71 1.01
C HIS A 189 11.15 -3.74 1.93
N ASP A 190 10.96 -4.20 3.17
CA ASP A 190 12.04 -4.29 4.17
C ASP A 190 12.97 -5.48 3.90
N ALA A 191 14.24 -5.20 3.59
CA ALA A 191 15.24 -6.24 3.31
C ALA A 191 15.72 -6.97 4.58
N SER A 192 15.68 -6.32 5.75
CA SER A 192 16.15 -6.85 7.04
C SER A 192 15.24 -6.45 8.21
N ASN A 193 14.74 -7.42 9.00
CA ASN A 193 14.02 -7.09 10.25
C ASN A 193 14.90 -6.35 11.26
N LEU A 194 16.22 -6.60 11.26
CA LEU A 194 17.16 -5.95 12.18
C LEU A 194 17.32 -4.45 11.89
N VAL A 195 17.30 -4.06 10.61
CA VAL A 195 17.30 -2.65 10.18
C VAL A 195 15.91 -2.02 10.36
N ALA A 196 14.83 -2.79 10.21
CA ALA A 196 13.47 -2.33 10.51
C ALA A 196 13.25 -2.01 12.01
N MET A 197 14.08 -2.55 12.91
CA MET A 197 14.09 -2.24 14.35
C MET A 197 14.83 -0.94 14.71
N GLU A 198 15.56 -0.33 13.79
CA GLU A 198 16.28 0.92 14.01
C GLU A 198 15.28 2.09 14.23
N PRO A 199 15.72 3.24 14.81
CA PRO A 199 14.82 4.30 15.27
C PRO A 199 13.81 4.77 14.21
N PHE A 200 12.52 4.70 14.57
CA PHE A 200 11.43 5.04 13.65
C PHE A 200 11.42 6.54 13.29
N PRO A 201 11.30 6.90 12.00
CA PRO A 201 11.15 6.04 10.82
C PRO A 201 12.49 5.47 10.32
N SER A 202 12.52 4.14 10.16
CA SER A 202 13.63 3.39 9.57
C SER A 202 13.88 3.76 8.11
N VAL A 203 15.06 3.41 7.56
CA VAL A 203 15.43 3.71 6.17
C VAL A 203 14.39 3.21 5.15
N TYR A 204 13.77 2.05 5.39
CA TYR A 204 12.72 1.50 4.52
C TYR A 204 11.45 2.38 4.52
N CYS A 205 11.02 2.87 5.69
CA CYS A 205 9.92 3.84 5.79
C CYS A 205 10.27 5.17 5.08
N ARG A 206 11.51 5.65 5.21
CA ARG A 206 11.99 6.86 4.51
C ARG A 206 11.93 6.67 2.99
N SER A 207 12.41 5.54 2.47
CA SER A 207 12.35 5.20 1.04
C SER A 207 10.92 5.04 0.52
N ARG A 208 10.03 4.36 1.24
CA ARG A 208 8.59 4.29 0.90
C ARG A 208 7.96 5.68 0.84
N ARG A 209 8.21 6.50 1.86
CA ARG A 209 7.70 7.88 1.96
C ARG A 209 8.25 8.78 0.83
N ARG A 210 9.50 8.58 0.39
CA ARG A 210 10.12 9.27 -0.76
C ARG A 210 9.41 8.91 -2.07
N ALA A 211 9.18 7.62 -2.33
CA ALA A 211 8.45 7.14 -3.51
C ALA A 211 6.99 7.60 -3.54
N LEU A 212 6.25 7.43 -2.43
CA LEU A 212 4.86 7.87 -2.34
C LEU A 212 4.73 9.39 -2.53
N ARG A 213 5.59 10.21 -1.91
CA ARG A 213 5.64 11.66 -2.15
C ARG A 213 6.05 12.05 -3.58
N HIS A 214 6.70 11.17 -4.34
CA HIS A 214 6.93 11.38 -5.77
C HIS A 214 5.64 11.13 -6.58
N THR A 215 4.95 10.01 -6.35
CA THR A 215 3.64 9.74 -6.99
C THR A 215 2.62 10.85 -6.68
N LEU A 216 2.48 11.27 -5.42
CA LEU A 216 1.53 12.34 -5.07
C LEU A 216 1.85 13.68 -5.77
N ARG A 217 3.14 14.03 -5.91
CA ARG A 217 3.55 15.22 -6.69
C ARG A 217 3.23 15.07 -8.18
N HIS A 218 3.40 13.87 -8.75
CA HIS A 218 3.04 13.58 -10.14
C HIS A 218 1.54 13.78 -10.38
N LEU A 219 0.69 13.23 -9.50
CA LEU A 219 -0.76 13.39 -9.56
C LEU A 219 -1.19 14.86 -9.40
N HIS A 220 -0.51 15.64 -8.55
CA HIS A 220 -0.82 17.05 -8.31
C HIS A 220 -0.25 18.01 -9.38
N ALA A 221 0.80 17.61 -10.12
CA ALA A 221 1.33 18.38 -11.24
C ALA A 221 0.46 18.28 -12.50
N ASP A 222 -0.47 17.32 -12.55
CA ASP A 222 -1.40 17.14 -13.66
C ASP A 222 -2.42 18.29 -13.70
N ALA A 223 -2.34 19.11 -14.75
CA ALA A 223 -3.27 20.22 -14.98
C ALA A 223 -4.75 19.77 -15.00
N ASN A 224 -5.03 18.50 -15.33
CA ASN A 224 -6.35 17.89 -15.39
C ASN A 224 -6.66 16.95 -14.21
N SER A 225 -5.85 16.95 -13.14
CA SER A 225 -5.97 16.05 -11.98
C SER A 225 -7.42 15.82 -11.53
N ALA A 226 -7.83 14.57 -11.38
CA ALA A 226 -9.11 14.19 -10.79
C ALA A 226 -8.94 13.73 -9.33
N PRO A 227 -10.03 13.68 -8.54
CA PRO A 227 -10.07 13.00 -7.25
C PRO A 227 -9.58 11.54 -7.34
N TYR A 228 -8.43 11.25 -6.73
CA TYR A 228 -7.81 9.92 -6.82
C TYR A 228 -8.08 9.05 -5.58
N PHE A 229 -8.22 7.75 -5.87
CA PHE A 229 -8.04 6.63 -4.95
C PHE A 229 -6.69 5.99 -5.31
N ILE A 230 -5.81 5.84 -4.33
CA ILE A 230 -4.49 5.22 -4.49
C ILE A 230 -4.42 3.99 -3.59
N PHE A 231 -4.33 2.81 -4.22
CA PHE A 231 -4.41 1.51 -3.57
C PHE A 231 -3.38 0.55 -4.15
N GLY A 232 -2.95 -0.41 -3.35
CA GLY A 232 -1.78 -1.20 -3.68
C GLY A 232 -1.11 -1.86 -2.49
N ASP A 233 0.00 -2.55 -2.78
CA ASP A 233 0.98 -2.97 -1.78
C ASP A 233 1.92 -1.78 -1.47
N PHE A 234 1.53 -1.00 -0.46
CA PHE A 234 2.34 0.08 0.09
C PHE A 234 3.56 -0.43 0.87
N ASN A 235 3.66 -1.74 1.12
CA ASN A 235 4.66 -2.36 1.98
C ASN A 235 4.80 -1.70 3.37
N PHE A 236 3.77 -0.95 3.82
CA PHE A 236 3.78 -0.26 5.10
C PHE A 236 3.92 -1.27 6.24
N ARG A 237 4.88 -1.03 7.12
CA ARG A 237 5.18 -1.89 8.27
C ARG A 237 4.77 -1.21 9.56
N THR A 238 4.49 -2.04 10.56
CA THR A 238 4.46 -1.56 11.95
C THR A 238 5.81 -0.97 12.33
N ASP A 239 5.80 0.01 13.24
CA ASP A 239 6.97 0.53 13.95
C ASP A 239 7.69 -0.62 14.68
N THR A 240 8.59 -1.31 13.98
CA THR A 240 9.04 -2.65 14.37
C THR A 240 9.99 -2.57 15.57
N GLY A 241 10.74 -1.48 15.70
CA GLY A 241 11.49 -1.17 16.93
C GLY A 241 10.56 -1.02 18.14
N ALA A 242 9.45 -0.28 18.02
CA ALA A 242 8.49 -0.10 19.10
C ALA A 242 7.66 -1.37 19.41
N VAL A 243 7.28 -2.16 18.39
CA VAL A 243 6.64 -3.48 18.55
C VAL A 243 7.55 -4.42 19.32
N VAL A 244 8.81 -4.57 18.90
CA VAL A 244 9.77 -5.44 19.58
C VAL A 244 10.02 -4.94 20.99
N LYS A 245 10.22 -3.63 21.20
CA LYS A 245 10.33 -3.05 22.55
C LYS A 245 9.14 -3.44 23.43
N LYS A 246 7.90 -3.31 22.94
CA LYS A 246 6.70 -3.66 23.72
C LYS A 246 6.60 -5.15 24.05
N MET A 247 7.02 -6.01 23.12
CA MET A 247 7.06 -7.47 23.35
C MET A 247 8.21 -7.95 24.25
N THR A 248 9.17 -7.08 24.58
CA THR A 248 10.43 -7.47 25.25
C THR A 248 10.69 -6.76 26.58
N GLU A 249 9.74 -5.97 27.08
CA GLU A 249 9.86 -5.17 28.32
C GLU A 249 10.36 -5.99 29.53
N GLU A 250 9.88 -7.23 29.67
CA GLU A 250 10.22 -8.16 30.77
C GLU A 250 11.24 -9.24 30.36
N LEU A 251 11.75 -9.22 29.14
CA LEU A 251 12.66 -10.25 28.61
C LEU A 251 14.13 -9.86 28.75
N THR A 252 15.03 -10.85 28.65
CA THR A 252 16.48 -10.66 28.53
C THR A 252 16.88 -10.79 27.06
N ALA A 253 17.55 -9.76 26.53
CA ALA A 253 18.05 -9.75 25.16
C ALA A 253 19.44 -10.41 25.04
N CYS A 254 19.64 -11.23 24.02
CA CYS A 254 20.92 -11.85 23.66
C CYS A 254 21.18 -11.63 22.16
N ARG A 255 22.38 -11.16 21.80
CA ARG A 255 22.79 -10.96 20.40
C ARG A 255 23.70 -12.11 19.97
N LEU A 256 23.27 -12.87 18.97
CA LEU A 256 24.05 -13.94 18.35
C LEU A 256 24.65 -13.46 17.03
N GLN A 257 25.93 -13.75 16.81
CA GLN A 257 26.61 -13.64 15.52
C GLN A 257 27.43 -14.92 15.35
N HIS A 258 27.16 -15.69 14.30
CA HIS A 258 27.90 -16.93 14.01
C HIS A 258 28.87 -16.66 12.85
N GLY A 259 30.14 -16.43 13.17
CA GLY A 259 31.17 -16.01 12.23
C GLY A 259 31.01 -14.55 11.75
N ASN A 260 31.95 -14.10 10.91
CA ASN A 260 32.08 -12.70 10.48
C ASN A 260 31.05 -12.25 9.42
N SER A 261 29.88 -12.90 9.32
CA SER A 261 28.87 -12.59 8.30
C SER A 261 27.66 -11.88 8.90
N ALA A 262 27.35 -10.69 8.40
CA ALA A 262 26.16 -9.93 8.80
C ALA A 262 24.84 -10.68 8.52
N GLU A 263 24.82 -11.66 7.61
CA GLU A 263 23.65 -12.50 7.33
C GLU A 263 23.29 -13.46 8.49
N SER A 264 24.26 -13.84 9.33
CA SER A 264 24.04 -14.78 10.45
C SER A 264 23.63 -14.09 11.75
N ALA A 265 23.59 -12.76 11.77
CA ALA A 265 23.23 -11.97 12.94
C ALA A 265 21.77 -12.22 13.35
N LYS A 266 21.55 -12.48 14.64
CA LYS A 266 20.22 -12.61 15.26
C LYS A 266 20.16 -11.93 16.62
N MET A 267 18.98 -11.42 16.96
CA MET A 267 18.58 -11.05 18.32
C MET A 267 17.64 -12.14 18.85
N GLN A 268 17.90 -12.64 20.05
CA GLN A 268 17.00 -13.53 20.78
C GLN A 268 16.56 -12.85 22.07
N TYR A 269 15.31 -13.06 22.47
CA TYR A 269 14.76 -12.59 23.73
C TYR A 269 14.17 -13.77 24.50
N LYS A 270 14.55 -13.87 25.78
CA LYS A 270 14.25 -15.00 26.65
C LYS A 270 13.55 -14.54 27.93
N ALA A 271 12.71 -15.39 28.49
CA ALA A 271 12.05 -15.14 29.77
C ALA A 271 13.06 -15.22 30.94
N ARG A 272 13.00 -14.24 31.86
CA ARG A 272 13.97 -14.11 32.98
C ARG A 272 13.94 -15.27 33.97
N GLU A 273 12.79 -15.93 34.12
CA GLU A 273 12.53 -16.96 35.13
C GLU A 273 13.16 -18.31 34.80
N ASN A 274 13.31 -18.64 33.51
CA ASN A 274 13.59 -20.00 33.04
C ASN A 274 14.40 -20.07 31.73
N ASP A 275 14.93 -18.93 31.25
CA ASP A 275 15.72 -18.80 30.02
C ASP A 275 15.00 -19.31 28.73
N ARG A 276 13.67 -19.53 28.79
CA ARG A 276 12.87 -19.96 27.63
C ARG A 276 12.90 -18.90 26.53
N LEU A 277 13.23 -19.32 25.32
CA LEU A 277 13.19 -18.48 24.12
C LEU A 277 11.75 -18.06 23.80
N VAL A 278 11.51 -16.75 23.71
CA VAL A 278 10.19 -16.14 23.44
C VAL A 278 10.14 -15.52 22.04
N LEU A 279 11.18 -14.80 21.64
CA LEU A 279 11.25 -14.09 20.35
C LEU A 279 12.66 -14.23 19.72
N THR A 280 12.73 -14.65 18.45
CA THR A 280 13.93 -14.59 17.61
C THR A 280 13.72 -13.64 16.46
N ILE A 281 14.69 -12.76 16.20
CA ILE A 281 14.70 -11.83 15.08
C ILE A 281 16.03 -11.96 14.35
N GLY A 282 15.98 -12.14 13.03
CA GLY A 282 17.12 -12.10 12.13
C GLY A 282 16.72 -11.44 10.81
N LYS A 283 17.66 -11.26 9.88
CA LYS A 283 17.41 -10.54 8.61
C LYS A 283 16.10 -10.94 7.91
N LYS A 284 15.80 -12.24 7.82
CA LYS A 284 14.53 -12.77 7.30
C LYS A 284 13.77 -13.67 8.29
N GLU A 285 13.94 -13.44 9.59
CA GLU A 285 13.29 -14.21 10.66
C GLU A 285 12.64 -13.26 11.68
N PHE A 286 11.41 -13.58 12.10
CA PHE A 286 10.64 -12.87 13.12
C PHE A 286 9.71 -13.88 13.83
N SER A 287 10.31 -14.76 14.63
CA SER A 287 9.67 -15.93 15.22
C SER A 287 9.32 -15.68 16.68
N HIS A 288 8.02 -15.61 17.00
CA HIS A 288 7.52 -15.54 18.37
C HIS A 288 6.97 -16.90 18.80
N VAL A 289 7.02 -17.22 20.10
CA VAL A 289 6.49 -18.47 20.65
C VAL A 289 4.97 -18.60 20.44
N ASP A 290 4.22 -17.52 20.66
CA ASP A 290 2.78 -17.40 20.40
C ASP A 290 2.49 -16.54 19.14
N HIS A 291 3.32 -16.65 18.10
CA HIS A 291 3.24 -15.82 16.87
C HIS A 291 1.83 -15.80 16.24
N GLN A 292 1.11 -16.93 16.27
CA GLN A 292 -0.24 -17.03 15.67
C GLN A 292 -1.35 -16.37 16.52
N LYS A 293 -1.10 -16.03 17.79
CA LYS A 293 -2.07 -15.34 18.65
C LYS A 293 -1.76 -13.84 18.67
N ILE A 294 -0.57 -13.49 19.14
CA ILE A 294 -0.25 -12.13 19.59
C ILE A 294 -0.36 -11.07 18.48
N PHE A 295 -0.05 -11.44 17.22
CA PHE A 295 -0.09 -10.50 16.08
C PHE A 295 -1.48 -10.36 15.43
N ARG A 296 -2.51 -11.03 15.94
CA ARG A 296 -3.92 -10.83 15.52
C ARG A 296 -4.70 -9.93 16.48
N GLU A 297 -4.08 -9.53 17.60
CA GLU A 297 -4.72 -8.73 18.63
C GLU A 297 -4.69 -7.21 18.32
N PRO A 298 -5.69 -6.43 18.76
CA PRO A 298 -5.79 -5.00 18.43
C PRO A 298 -4.65 -4.10 18.93
N TRP A 299 -3.78 -4.59 19.83
CA TRP A 299 -2.67 -3.78 20.35
C TRP A 299 -1.66 -3.43 19.24
N LEU A 300 -1.46 -4.32 18.26
CA LEU A 300 -0.48 -4.17 17.19
C LEU A 300 -0.78 -2.96 16.28
N GLN A 301 -2.06 -2.65 16.08
CA GLN A 301 -2.50 -1.55 15.22
C GLN A 301 -2.05 -0.17 15.74
N ARG A 302 -1.73 -0.04 17.04
CA ARG A 302 -1.14 1.18 17.61
C ARG A 302 0.25 1.50 17.05
N PHE A 303 0.90 0.52 16.41
CA PHE A 303 2.20 0.66 15.78
C PHE A 303 2.14 0.77 14.25
N ASP A 304 0.94 0.78 13.64
CA ASP A 304 0.76 1.11 12.22
C ASP A 304 0.90 2.63 11.98
N ARG A 305 2.13 3.08 11.76
CA ARG A 305 2.52 4.50 11.87
C ARG A 305 3.07 5.14 10.59
N GLU A 306 3.14 4.44 9.46
CA GLU A 306 3.70 5.02 8.25
C GLU A 306 2.81 6.11 7.64
N LEU A 307 1.49 5.97 7.76
CA LEU A 307 0.49 6.91 7.25
C LEU A 307 0.41 8.22 8.04
N GLU A 308 0.90 8.29 9.30
CA GLU A 308 0.70 9.44 10.19
C GLU A 308 1.18 10.76 9.55
N ALA A 309 2.34 10.74 8.92
CA ALA A 309 2.97 11.89 8.25
C ALA A 309 2.30 12.30 6.92
N LEU A 310 1.21 11.62 6.52
CA LEU A 310 0.46 11.87 5.29
C LEU A 310 -1.05 12.07 5.50
N ARG A 311 -1.58 11.85 6.73
CA ARG A 311 -3.00 12.07 7.11
C ARG A 311 -3.60 13.43 6.68
N PRO A 312 -2.86 14.56 6.58
CA PRO A 312 -3.42 15.80 6.03
C PRO A 312 -3.78 15.70 4.54
N HIS A 313 -3.04 14.91 3.76
CA HIS A 313 -3.19 14.79 2.30
C HIS A 313 -4.04 13.58 1.89
N LEU A 314 -3.90 12.48 2.63
CA LEU A 314 -4.54 11.20 2.36
C LEU A 314 -5.46 10.77 3.50
N PHE A 315 -6.64 10.30 3.14
CA PHE A 315 -7.63 9.70 4.03
C PHE A 315 -7.66 8.18 3.86
N GLU A 316 -7.87 7.45 4.94
CA GLU A 316 -8.11 6.00 4.94
C GLU A 316 -9.38 5.72 5.76
N PHE A 317 -10.20 4.77 5.32
CA PHE A 317 -11.33 4.31 6.13
C PHE A 317 -10.84 3.45 7.30
N PRO A 318 -11.52 3.42 8.47
CA PRO A 318 -11.05 2.68 9.63
C PRO A 318 -10.81 1.18 9.33
N VAL A 319 -9.55 0.77 9.33
CA VAL A 319 -9.11 -0.63 9.17
C VAL A 319 -9.58 -1.45 10.38
N LYS A 320 -10.37 -2.50 10.13
CA LYS A 320 -10.95 -3.39 11.16
C LYS A 320 -10.58 -4.86 10.99
N PHE A 321 -9.65 -5.15 10.09
CA PHE A 321 -9.14 -6.48 9.79
C PHE A 321 -7.70 -6.63 10.32
N PRO A 322 -7.24 -7.86 10.64
CA PRO A 322 -5.87 -8.10 11.09
C PRO A 322 -4.85 -7.82 9.96
N PRO A 323 -3.53 -7.80 10.24
CA PRO A 323 -2.49 -7.60 9.24
C PRO A 323 -2.67 -8.43 7.95
N SER A 324 -2.44 -7.82 6.79
CA SER A 324 -2.62 -8.44 5.46
C SER A 324 -1.45 -9.34 5.04
N TYR A 325 -0.31 -9.25 5.72
CA TYR A 325 0.96 -9.90 5.39
C TYR A 325 1.78 -10.18 6.68
N PRO A 326 2.64 -11.22 6.74
CA PRO A 326 2.87 -12.29 5.76
C PRO A 326 2.10 -13.57 6.11
N PHE A 327 1.17 -14.04 5.28
CA PHE A 327 0.47 -15.32 5.50
C PHE A 327 1.29 -16.53 5.01
N GLU A 328 1.11 -17.68 5.66
CA GLU A 328 1.68 -18.96 5.21
C GLU A 328 1.01 -19.40 3.90
N GLU A 329 1.81 -19.81 2.92
CA GLU A 329 1.37 -20.25 1.59
C GLU A 329 0.79 -21.70 1.59
N ASN A 330 0.46 -22.23 2.77
CA ASN A 330 -0.03 -23.60 2.97
C ASN A 330 -1.57 -23.62 3.14
N VAL A 331 -2.26 -24.29 2.22
CA VAL A 331 -3.74 -24.42 2.22
C VAL A 331 -4.35 -25.06 3.47
N GLN A 332 -3.57 -25.82 4.24
CA GLN A 332 -4.02 -26.41 5.52
C GLN A 332 -3.87 -25.44 6.71
N LEU A 333 -3.15 -24.33 6.53
CA LEU A 333 -2.91 -23.31 7.55
C LEU A 333 -3.31 -21.90 7.04
N PRO A 334 -4.48 -21.72 6.40
CA PRO A 334 -4.81 -20.55 5.57
C PRO A 334 -4.92 -19.22 6.33
N THR A 335 -4.90 -19.25 7.66
CA THR A 335 -4.94 -18.08 8.55
C THR A 335 -3.60 -17.79 9.21
N HIS A 336 -2.60 -18.67 9.11
CA HIS A 336 -1.32 -18.53 9.81
C HIS A 336 -0.42 -17.46 9.19
N TYR A 337 0.41 -16.82 10.01
CA TYR A 337 1.46 -15.91 9.57
C TYR A 337 2.82 -16.61 9.51
N MET A 338 3.60 -16.29 8.47
CA MET A 338 5.00 -16.71 8.32
C MET A 338 5.88 -16.04 9.36
N LYS A 339 6.82 -16.80 9.93
CA LYS A 339 7.82 -16.30 10.88
C LYS A 339 8.98 -15.52 10.21
N THR A 340 8.70 -14.79 9.12
CA THR A 340 9.71 -14.16 8.24
C THR A 340 9.80 -12.63 8.38
N ARG A 341 8.71 -11.98 8.79
CA ARG A 341 8.61 -10.52 9.04
C ARG A 341 7.68 -10.28 10.23
N CYS A 342 7.75 -9.09 10.83
CA CYS A 342 6.67 -8.62 11.70
C CYS A 342 5.38 -8.45 10.86
N PRO A 343 4.24 -9.03 11.27
CA PRO A 343 2.99 -8.86 10.53
C PRO A 343 2.57 -7.40 10.45
N ALA A 344 2.10 -6.97 9.28
CA ALA A 344 1.70 -5.59 9.02
C ALA A 344 0.57 -5.44 7.99
N TRP A 345 -0.03 -4.25 7.97
CA TRP A 345 -0.98 -3.82 6.93
C TRP A 345 -0.20 -3.21 5.76
N CYS A 346 0.41 -4.09 4.94
CA CYS A 346 1.15 -3.70 3.74
C CYS A 346 0.22 -3.13 2.66
N ASP A 347 -0.94 -3.76 2.49
CA ASP A 347 -1.92 -3.46 1.45
C ASP A 347 -2.92 -2.42 1.95
N ARG A 348 -3.14 -1.32 1.21
CA ARG A 348 -3.95 -0.17 1.66
C ARG A 348 -4.86 0.39 0.57
N VAL A 349 -5.94 1.08 0.99
CA VAL A 349 -6.78 1.89 0.09
C VAL A 349 -6.90 3.31 0.64
N LEU A 350 -6.12 4.22 0.07
CA LEU A 350 -6.05 5.63 0.46
C LEU A 350 -6.78 6.51 -0.54
N LEU A 351 -7.35 7.62 -0.06
CA LEU A 351 -8.13 8.57 -0.83
C LEU A 351 -7.51 9.96 -0.73
N SER A 352 -7.50 10.71 -1.82
CA SER A 352 -7.41 12.19 -1.74
C SER A 352 -8.58 12.75 -0.92
N GLN A 353 -8.40 13.92 -0.28
CA GLN A 353 -9.50 14.56 0.47
C GLN A 353 -10.71 14.90 -0.44
N SER A 354 -10.48 15.19 -1.72
CA SER A 354 -11.54 15.36 -2.71
C SER A 354 -12.26 14.04 -3.04
N ALA A 355 -11.55 12.92 -3.20
CA ALA A 355 -12.17 11.61 -3.43
C ALA A 355 -12.97 11.13 -2.22
N ARG A 356 -12.48 11.40 -1.01
CA ARG A 356 -13.21 11.19 0.25
C ARG A 356 -14.58 11.88 0.23
N LEU A 357 -14.65 13.14 -0.21
CA LEU A 357 -15.91 13.90 -0.30
C LEU A 357 -16.89 13.33 -1.34
N LEU A 358 -16.41 12.67 -2.40
CA LEU A 358 -17.25 12.00 -3.40
C LEU A 358 -17.89 10.69 -2.90
N VAL A 359 -17.38 10.06 -1.84
CA VAL A 359 -17.89 8.78 -1.30
C VAL A 359 -18.51 8.90 0.09
N GLN A 360 -18.14 9.90 0.88
CA GLN A 360 -18.76 10.13 2.17
C GLN A 360 -20.22 10.60 2.04
N HIS A 361 -20.98 10.33 3.09
CA HIS A 361 -22.39 10.68 3.17
C HIS A 361 -22.56 12.11 3.68
N SER A 362 -23.26 12.94 2.92
CA SER A 362 -23.80 14.21 3.41
C SER A 362 -25.06 13.97 4.23
N ASP A 363 -24.93 13.26 5.37
CA ASP A 363 -26.02 13.03 6.32
C ASP A 363 -26.33 14.31 7.16
N ALA A 364 -25.93 15.47 6.66
CA ALA A 364 -26.37 16.77 7.11
C ALA A 364 -27.86 16.94 6.77
N ARG A 365 -28.73 16.60 7.72
CA ARG A 365 -30.13 17.00 7.68
C ARG A 365 -30.19 18.53 7.54
N PRO A 366 -31.01 19.09 6.61
CA PRO A 366 -31.10 20.52 6.42
C PRO A 366 -31.82 21.18 7.61
N GLY A 367 -31.05 21.47 8.66
CA GLY A 367 -31.55 22.03 9.93
C GLY A 367 -30.42 22.51 10.85
N ASP A 368 -29.41 21.68 11.11
CA ASP A 368 -28.39 21.93 12.16
C ASP A 368 -27.26 22.90 11.75
N SER A 369 -27.26 23.43 10.52
CA SER A 369 -26.27 24.43 10.06
C SER A 369 -26.55 25.85 10.57
N ARG A 370 -26.70 26.03 11.89
CA ARG A 370 -26.65 27.34 12.57
C ARG A 370 -25.83 27.25 13.86
N HIS A 371 -24.87 28.16 14.00
CA HIS A 371 -23.99 28.38 15.17
C HIS A 371 -22.95 27.30 15.48
N LEU A 372 -21.97 27.14 14.57
CA LEU A 372 -20.59 26.80 14.93
C LEU A 372 -19.69 28.04 14.84
N HIS A 373 -19.96 29.05 15.68
CA HIS A 373 -19.01 30.14 15.91
C HIS A 373 -17.94 29.69 16.91
N SER A 374 -16.68 29.78 16.49
CA SER A 374 -15.52 29.45 17.34
C SER A 374 -15.45 30.40 18.55
N SER A 375 -15.85 29.89 19.71
CA SER A 375 -15.79 30.62 20.97
C SER A 375 -14.38 30.55 21.56
N ARG A 376 -13.49 31.42 21.08
CA ARG A 376 -12.24 31.76 21.81
C ARG A 376 -12.64 32.28 23.20
N LYS A 377 -12.40 31.48 24.25
CA LYS A 377 -12.31 32.01 25.61
C LYS A 377 -10.86 32.39 25.89
N SER A 378 -10.55 33.67 25.73
CA SER A 378 -9.43 34.31 26.42
C SER A 378 -9.69 34.23 27.94
N VAL A 379 -8.65 33.90 28.70
CA VAL A 379 -8.65 34.04 30.16
C VAL A 379 -7.65 35.14 30.49
N THR A 380 -8.13 36.17 31.18
CA THR A 380 -7.35 37.27 31.77
C THR A 380 -7.78 37.43 33.22
N ASP A 381 -6.88 37.91 34.07
CA ASP A 381 -7.00 37.84 35.52
C ASP A 381 -8.27 38.46 36.11
N SER A 382 -8.67 37.91 37.24
CA SER A 382 -8.94 38.73 38.43
C SER A 382 -8.59 37.96 39.70
N THR A 383 -7.81 38.64 40.53
CA THR A 383 -7.40 38.24 41.88
C THR A 383 -8.57 37.90 42.79
N ASP A 384 -8.38 36.95 43.73
CA ASP A 384 -8.49 37.32 45.14
C ASP A 384 -7.67 36.40 46.07
N SER A 385 -7.59 36.76 47.36
CA SER A 385 -6.52 36.38 48.26
C SER A 385 -6.92 35.47 49.44
N ASN A 386 -6.03 34.53 49.82
CA ASN A 386 -5.65 34.35 51.23
C ASN A 386 -4.33 33.58 51.45
N SER A 387 -3.77 33.69 52.66
CA SER A 387 -2.36 33.39 52.97
C SER A 387 -2.09 32.11 53.77
N ARG A 388 -0.95 31.45 53.50
CA ARG A 388 0.06 30.88 54.45
C ARG A 388 1.09 30.06 53.64
N MET A 389 2.30 30.54 53.35
CA MET A 389 3.46 30.72 54.24
C MET A 389 4.02 29.42 54.85
N SER A 390 5.03 28.85 54.20
CA SER A 390 6.26 28.38 54.85
C SER A 390 7.38 28.25 53.81
N SER A 391 8.65 28.46 54.21
CA SER A 391 9.80 28.66 53.31
C SER A 391 11.03 27.85 53.72
N SER A 392 11.82 27.38 52.75
CA SER A 392 13.24 27.07 52.95
C SER A 392 14.00 26.97 51.63
N ASP A 393 15.03 27.81 51.45
CA ASP A 393 16.01 27.72 50.37
C ASP A 393 16.90 26.47 50.49
N SER A 394 17.50 26.05 49.37
CA SER A 394 18.98 26.06 49.26
C SER A 394 19.51 25.64 47.87
N SER A 395 20.48 26.41 47.39
CA SER A 395 21.48 26.01 46.40
C SER A 395 22.76 26.79 46.66
N PRO A 396 23.94 26.16 46.59
CA PRO A 396 25.14 26.86 46.19
C PRO A 396 25.92 26.13 45.08
N ALA A 397 26.90 26.83 44.52
CA ALA A 397 27.44 26.56 43.19
C ALA A 397 28.95 26.18 43.17
N ARG A 398 29.42 25.74 41.98
CA ARG A 398 30.77 25.92 41.40
C ARG A 398 32.04 25.53 42.19
N SER A 399 32.85 24.66 41.55
CA SER A 399 34.32 24.82 41.41
C SER A 399 34.83 23.90 40.29
N ASN A 400 35.28 24.42 39.15
CA ASN A 400 36.66 24.78 38.79
C ASN A 400 37.59 23.59 38.44
N SER A 401 38.19 23.64 37.24
CA SER A 401 39.36 22.84 36.82
C SER A 401 40.66 23.36 37.44
N PRO A 402 41.79 22.66 37.24
CA PRO A 402 42.75 23.20 36.26
C PRO A 402 43.37 22.12 35.34
N ALA A 403 44.24 22.56 34.42
CA ALA A 403 45.07 21.70 33.56
C ALA A 403 46.56 22.06 33.70
N SER A 404 47.47 21.17 33.28
CA SER A 404 48.92 21.40 33.25
C SER A 404 49.56 20.85 31.96
N GLN A 405 50.70 21.40 31.56
CA GLN A 405 51.31 21.25 30.23
C GLN A 405 52.57 20.35 30.22
N ASN A 406 52.88 19.76 29.06
CA ASN A 406 54.19 19.79 28.34
C ASN A 406 54.14 18.84 27.12
N HIS A 407 54.51 19.26 25.89
CA HIS A 407 55.86 19.30 25.29
C HIS A 407 56.56 17.93 25.23
N GLN A 408 57.19 17.45 24.14
CA GLN A 408 57.54 17.99 22.80
C GLN A 408 57.84 16.77 21.84
N VAL A 409 58.16 16.80 20.52
CA VAL A 409 58.54 17.79 19.48
C VAL A 409 58.23 17.20 18.06
N SER A 410 58.48 17.91 16.95
CA SER A 410 58.46 17.41 15.54
C SER A 410 59.78 17.76 14.81
N PRO A 411 60.22 17.01 13.77
CA PRO A 411 59.79 17.23 12.37
C PRO A 411 59.62 15.92 11.56
N GLY A 412 59.17 15.87 10.29
CA GLY A 412 58.84 16.93 9.33
C GLY A 412 59.71 16.87 8.07
N LYS A 413 59.15 16.43 6.92
CA LYS A 413 59.78 16.58 5.58
C LYS A 413 58.72 16.55 4.46
N VAL A 414 58.99 17.27 3.38
CA VAL A 414 58.10 17.49 2.22
C VAL A 414 58.81 17.04 0.95
N LEU A 415 58.06 16.56 -0.05
CA LEU A 415 58.48 16.58 -1.46
C LEU A 415 57.26 16.55 -2.39
N GLU A 416 57.18 17.54 -3.30
CA GLU A 416 56.38 17.46 -4.54
C GLU A 416 57.14 16.57 -5.57
N LYS A 417 56.66 16.17 -6.76
CA LYS A 417 56.09 16.96 -7.87
C LYS A 417 55.86 16.01 -9.08
N LYS A 418 55.03 16.46 -10.04
CA LYS A 418 54.88 16.09 -11.48
C LYS A 418 55.77 14.95 -12.05
N GLY A 419 55.30 14.05 -12.93
CA GLY A 419 54.04 13.98 -13.70
C GLY A 419 54.26 14.18 -15.21
N SER A 420 53.73 13.28 -16.05
CA SER A 420 53.79 13.33 -17.53
C SER A 420 52.60 12.60 -18.18
N VAL A 421 52.38 12.83 -19.47
CA VAL A 421 51.23 12.33 -20.28
C VAL A 421 51.76 11.70 -21.57
N ALA A 422 51.21 10.57 -22.00
CA ALA A 422 51.17 10.10 -23.39
C ALA A 422 50.19 8.91 -23.55
N ASP A 423 49.55 8.84 -24.71
CA ASP A 423 48.58 7.81 -25.10
C ASP A 423 49.25 6.50 -25.56
N LEU A 424 48.49 5.38 -25.60
CA LEU A 424 48.22 4.68 -26.87
C LEU A 424 47.11 3.60 -26.76
N GLU A 425 46.80 3.03 -27.92
CA GLU A 425 45.60 2.32 -28.37
C GLU A 425 45.18 0.99 -27.70
N ALA A 426 43.85 0.79 -27.77
CA ALA A 426 43.09 -0.45 -27.92
C ALA A 426 43.81 -1.82 -28.01
N LEU A 427 43.41 -2.75 -27.12
CA LEU A 427 43.41 -4.20 -27.38
C LEU A 427 42.10 -4.85 -26.86
N CYS A 428 41.67 -5.92 -27.52
CA CYS A 428 40.42 -6.64 -27.23
C CYS A 428 40.49 -7.47 -25.93
N VAL A 429 39.36 -7.56 -25.23
CA VAL A 429 39.19 -8.46 -24.06
C VAL A 429 38.43 -9.72 -24.50
N PRO A 430 38.99 -10.95 -24.30
CA PRO A 430 38.28 -12.19 -24.58
C PRO A 430 37.19 -12.49 -23.54
N GLY A 431 36.13 -13.18 -23.97
CA GLY A 431 34.94 -13.42 -23.13
C GLY A 431 35.19 -14.37 -21.95
N ILE A 432 34.62 -14.02 -20.78
CA ILE A 432 34.61 -14.87 -19.58
C ILE A 432 33.17 -15.33 -19.30
N ALA A 433 32.92 -16.63 -19.46
CA ALA A 433 31.63 -17.24 -19.13
C ALA A 433 31.49 -17.42 -17.61
N VAL A 434 30.77 -16.52 -16.95
CA VAL A 434 30.51 -16.62 -15.50
C VAL A 434 29.25 -17.45 -15.22
N SER A 435 29.46 -18.72 -14.88
CA SER A 435 28.39 -19.62 -14.43
C SER A 435 27.76 -19.11 -13.12
N ARG A 436 26.52 -18.60 -13.19
CA ARG A 436 25.71 -18.31 -12.00
C ARG A 436 25.11 -19.60 -11.48
N LYS A 437 25.78 -20.25 -10.52
CA LYS A 437 25.21 -21.41 -9.83
C LYS A 437 23.96 -21.03 -9.04
N SER A 438 22.87 -21.74 -9.32
CA SER A 438 21.69 -21.78 -8.45
C SER A 438 22.07 -22.29 -7.06
N ILE A 439 21.40 -21.79 -6.03
CA ILE A 439 21.34 -22.43 -4.70
C ILE A 439 19.86 -22.61 -4.34
N ALA A 440 19.31 -23.71 -4.84
CA ALA A 440 18.10 -24.34 -4.37
C ALA A 440 18.32 -25.85 -4.48
N ASP A 441 18.49 -26.52 -3.34
CA ASP A 441 18.71 -27.97 -3.25
C ASP A 441 17.65 -28.57 -2.32
N PRO A 442 16.68 -29.35 -2.85
CA PRO A 442 15.58 -29.92 -2.08
C PRO A 442 15.79 -31.42 -1.83
N THR A 443 16.43 -31.80 -0.72
CA THR A 443 16.73 -33.20 -0.39
C THR A 443 16.34 -33.60 1.04
N SER A 444 15.03 -33.78 1.30
CA SER A 444 14.48 -34.71 2.33
C SER A 444 12.95 -34.78 2.36
N ILE A 445 12.31 -35.60 1.50
CA ILE A 445 11.31 -36.61 1.91
C ILE A 445 11.42 -37.79 0.93
N GLN A 446 12.08 -38.86 1.38
CA GLN A 446 11.93 -40.22 0.84
C GLN A 446 11.39 -41.09 2.00
N HIS A 447 10.78 -42.23 1.69
CA HIS A 447 10.13 -43.19 2.63
C HIS A 447 8.74 -42.80 3.16
N ALA A 448 7.69 -43.12 2.38
CA ALA A 448 6.39 -43.56 2.89
C ALA A 448 5.52 -44.22 1.79
N LEU A 449 6.02 -45.27 1.11
CA LEU A 449 5.21 -46.11 0.22
C LEU A 449 5.31 -47.58 0.65
N ASN A 450 4.23 -48.09 1.26
CA ASN A 450 3.97 -49.53 1.43
C ASN A 450 2.53 -49.76 1.93
N ALA A 451 1.56 -49.74 1.00
CA ALA A 451 0.23 -50.38 1.12
C ALA A 451 -0.66 -50.04 -0.09
N ARG A 452 -0.59 -50.83 -1.15
CA ARG A 452 -1.69 -50.98 -2.12
C ARG A 452 -1.79 -52.45 -2.52
N GLY A 453 -2.82 -53.12 -2.01
CA GLY A 453 -3.34 -54.32 -2.66
C GLY A 453 -4.05 -53.96 -3.96
N SER A 454 -4.28 -54.96 -4.80
CA SER A 454 -5.16 -54.86 -5.96
C SER A 454 -6.63 -54.75 -5.52
N ASP A 455 -7.49 -54.24 -6.40
CA ASP A 455 -8.49 -55.08 -7.10
C ASP A 455 -9.23 -54.22 -8.16
N SER A 456 -10.18 -54.81 -8.88
CA SER A 456 -10.41 -54.51 -10.30
C SER A 456 -11.85 -54.20 -10.73
N GLU A 457 -11.95 -53.53 -11.89
CA GLU A 457 -13.12 -53.40 -12.79
C GLU A 457 -14.45 -52.80 -12.26
N GLY A 458 -15.31 -52.42 -13.21
CA GLY A 458 -16.69 -51.97 -12.95
C GLY A 458 -17.06 -50.67 -13.67
N SER A 459 -17.70 -50.79 -14.84
CA SER A 459 -18.23 -49.65 -15.61
C SER A 459 -19.76 -49.48 -15.42
N PRO A 460 -20.46 -48.58 -16.13
CA PRO A 460 -20.99 -47.36 -15.53
C PRO A 460 -22.49 -47.42 -15.25
N ASN A 461 -23.03 -46.49 -14.45
CA ASN A 461 -24.48 -46.26 -14.46
C ASN A 461 -24.92 -44.82 -14.18
N ARG A 462 -25.99 -44.40 -14.87
CA ARG A 462 -26.42 -43.01 -15.05
C ARG A 462 -27.76 -42.79 -14.35
N ARG A 463 -27.80 -42.10 -13.21
CA ARG A 463 -29.06 -41.76 -12.51
C ARG A 463 -29.26 -40.26 -12.39
N ARG A 464 -30.40 -39.78 -12.91
CA ARG A 464 -30.93 -38.43 -12.63
C ARG A 464 -31.33 -38.35 -11.16
N LEU A 465 -30.96 -37.27 -10.47
CA LEU A 465 -31.61 -36.91 -9.21
C LEU A 465 -32.89 -36.12 -9.51
N VAL A 466 -34.04 -36.59 -9.01
CA VAL A 466 -35.32 -35.88 -9.14
C VAL A 466 -35.45 -34.89 -7.97
N ARG A 467 -35.85 -33.65 -8.28
CA ARG A 467 -35.96 -32.56 -7.32
C ARG A 467 -37.35 -32.56 -6.67
N ASN A 468 -37.50 -33.31 -5.57
CA ASN A 468 -38.71 -33.22 -4.75
C ASN A 468 -38.83 -31.82 -4.15
N GLN A 469 -40.00 -31.20 -4.34
CA GLN A 469 -40.40 -29.99 -3.64
C GLN A 469 -41.13 -30.38 -2.36
N SER A 470 -40.93 -29.63 -1.29
CA SER A 470 -41.79 -29.65 -0.10
C SER A 470 -41.97 -28.22 0.39
N GLU A 471 -43.17 -27.90 0.86
CA GLU A 471 -43.59 -26.54 1.20
C GLU A 471 -43.37 -26.24 2.69
N GLY A 472 -43.45 -24.95 3.06
CA GLY A 472 -43.55 -24.53 4.45
C GLY A 472 -42.26 -24.02 5.08
N SER A 473 -41.96 -22.73 4.90
CA SER A 473 -41.05 -21.97 5.78
C SER A 473 -41.49 -20.50 5.82
N PRO A 474 -41.32 -19.79 6.95
CA PRO A 474 -41.98 -18.51 7.19
C PRO A 474 -41.41 -17.38 6.33
N LYS A 475 -42.29 -16.63 5.64
CA LYS A 475 -41.92 -15.51 4.75
C LYS A 475 -41.07 -14.43 5.44
N CYS A 476 -41.28 -14.24 6.75
CA CYS A 476 -40.66 -13.16 7.54
C CYS A 476 -39.12 -13.22 7.59
N GLU A 477 -38.52 -14.40 7.75
CA GLU A 477 -37.04 -14.51 7.77
C GLU A 477 -36.42 -14.14 6.41
N GLY A 478 -37.05 -14.56 5.31
CA GLY A 478 -36.57 -14.26 3.97
C GLY A 478 -36.59 -12.77 3.66
N GLU A 479 -37.59 -12.05 4.18
CA GLU A 479 -37.70 -10.60 4.03
C GLU A 479 -36.74 -9.86 4.97
N LEU A 480 -36.58 -10.27 6.23
CA LEU A 480 -35.55 -9.69 7.12
C LEU A 480 -34.13 -9.88 6.56
N ARG A 481 -33.78 -11.08 6.05
CA ARG A 481 -32.47 -11.31 5.43
C ARG A 481 -32.27 -10.47 4.17
N ARG A 482 -33.28 -10.34 3.30
CA ARG A 482 -33.23 -9.45 2.13
C ARG A 482 -33.09 -7.97 2.51
N LEU A 483 -33.78 -7.51 3.55
CA LEU A 483 -33.66 -6.14 4.06
C LEU A 483 -32.28 -5.89 4.67
N ALA A 484 -31.75 -6.85 5.43
CA ALA A 484 -30.37 -6.82 5.94
C ALA A 484 -29.36 -6.71 4.80
N ASP A 485 -29.43 -7.60 3.79
CA ASP A 485 -28.60 -7.54 2.58
C ASP A 485 -28.70 -6.18 1.86
N VAL A 486 -29.91 -5.63 1.70
CA VAL A 486 -30.12 -4.32 1.06
C VAL A 486 -29.51 -3.18 1.89
N THR A 487 -29.51 -3.27 3.22
CA THR A 487 -28.79 -2.28 4.06
C THR A 487 -27.27 -2.47 4.04
N ALA A 488 -26.77 -3.71 3.99
CA ALA A 488 -25.34 -4.00 3.83
C ALA A 488 -24.82 -3.44 2.48
N ARG A 489 -25.55 -3.70 1.38
CA ARG A 489 -25.28 -3.16 0.03
C ARG A 489 -25.36 -1.63 -0.06
N ARG A 490 -25.82 -0.92 0.98
CA ARG A 490 -25.83 0.56 1.05
C ARG A 490 -24.71 1.16 1.90
N ARG A 491 -23.96 0.36 2.66
CA ARG A 491 -22.87 0.85 3.52
C ARG A 491 -21.52 0.87 2.78
N THR A 492 -20.63 1.73 3.25
CA THR A 492 -19.20 1.59 3.03
C THR A 492 -18.70 0.39 3.82
N ASP A 493 -17.86 -0.43 3.20
CA ASP A 493 -17.25 -1.60 3.83
C ASP A 493 -15.75 -1.66 3.47
N TYR A 494 -14.91 -2.05 4.44
CA TYR A 494 -13.46 -2.15 4.26
C TYR A 494 -12.93 -3.39 4.97
N GLY A 495 -12.54 -4.40 4.19
CA GLY A 495 -12.19 -5.73 4.71
C GLY A 495 -11.22 -6.51 3.83
N VAL A 496 -11.15 -7.81 4.10
CA VAL A 496 -10.31 -8.81 3.44
C VAL A 496 -11.17 -9.78 2.62
N ILE A 497 -10.65 -10.24 1.47
CA ILE A 497 -11.22 -11.36 0.69
C ILE A 497 -10.46 -12.64 1.06
N GLY A 498 -11.19 -13.74 1.27
CA GLY A 498 -10.57 -15.01 1.67
C GLY A 498 -9.89 -14.96 3.04
N ASP A 499 -10.56 -14.40 4.06
CA ASP A 499 -10.04 -14.31 5.43
C ASP A 499 -9.70 -15.69 6.01
N ALA A 500 -10.55 -16.69 5.78
CA ALA A 500 -10.33 -18.10 6.11
C ALA A 500 -9.63 -18.92 5.00
N ALA A 501 -9.31 -18.35 3.84
CA ALA A 501 -8.77 -19.05 2.67
C ALA A 501 -7.28 -18.76 2.42
N CYS A 502 -6.56 -19.67 1.77
CA CYS A 502 -5.15 -19.46 1.40
C CYS A 502 -5.07 -18.64 0.11
N MET A 503 -4.83 -17.33 0.24
CA MET A 503 -4.85 -16.37 -0.86
C MET A 503 -3.45 -15.99 -1.38
N GLY A 504 -2.39 -16.57 -0.81
CA GLY A 504 -0.99 -16.13 -0.96
C GLY A 504 -0.42 -15.57 0.34
N ASP A 505 0.82 -15.07 0.32
CA ASP A 505 1.45 -14.44 1.49
C ASP A 505 0.91 -13.03 1.78
N HIS A 506 0.24 -12.40 0.82
CA HIS A 506 -0.69 -11.30 1.03
C HIS A 506 -2.15 -11.79 0.90
N LYS A 507 -3.04 -11.36 1.80
CA LYS A 507 -4.50 -11.50 1.59
C LYS A 507 -5.06 -10.25 0.91
N PRO A 508 -5.82 -10.38 -0.20
CA PRO A 508 -6.43 -9.24 -0.87
C PRO A 508 -7.35 -8.45 0.05
N ILE A 509 -7.25 -7.12 -0.01
CA ILE A 509 -8.16 -6.21 0.71
C ILE A 509 -9.09 -5.50 -0.27
N TYR A 510 -10.25 -5.06 0.21
CA TYR A 510 -11.23 -4.35 -0.59
C TYR A 510 -11.87 -3.18 0.15
N LEU A 511 -12.07 -2.07 -0.56
CA LEU A 511 -12.93 -0.96 -0.15
C LEU A 511 -14.17 -0.92 -1.06
N ARG A 512 -15.34 -1.12 -0.46
CA ARG A 512 -16.64 -0.94 -1.10
C ARG A 512 -17.20 0.43 -0.76
N VAL A 513 -17.51 1.26 -1.75
CA VAL A 513 -17.99 2.64 -1.56
C VAL A 513 -19.08 3.01 -2.56
N MET A 514 -19.88 4.03 -2.21
CA MET A 514 -20.95 4.55 -3.06
C MET A 514 -20.55 5.92 -3.62
N LEU A 515 -19.97 5.94 -4.83
CA LEU A 515 -19.52 7.15 -5.52
C LEU A 515 -20.72 8.02 -5.92
N GLN A 516 -20.78 9.28 -5.48
CA GLN A 516 -21.78 10.25 -5.93
C GLN A 516 -21.65 10.50 -7.44
N SER A 517 -22.77 10.54 -8.16
CA SER A 517 -22.82 10.86 -9.59
C SER A 517 -22.93 12.37 -9.85
N ASP A 518 -22.72 12.76 -11.12
CA ASP A 518 -22.87 14.11 -11.65
C ASP A 518 -22.07 15.21 -10.91
N ARG A 519 -20.86 14.88 -10.43
CA ARG A 519 -19.96 15.82 -9.70
C ARG A 519 -18.88 16.49 -10.57
N GLY A 520 -18.78 16.16 -11.85
CA GLY A 520 -17.76 16.70 -12.76
C GLY A 520 -16.33 16.34 -12.34
N ASN A 521 -15.36 17.19 -12.68
CA ASN A 521 -14.02 17.13 -12.07
C ASN A 521 -14.00 17.94 -10.77
N PHE A 522 -14.34 17.27 -9.67
CA PHE A 522 -14.46 17.87 -8.34
C PHE A 522 -13.08 18.20 -7.73
N ARG A 523 -12.53 19.37 -8.05
CA ARG A 523 -11.30 19.89 -7.42
C ARG A 523 -11.66 20.68 -6.16
N GLN A 524 -11.08 20.29 -5.02
CA GLN A 524 -11.06 21.13 -3.83
C GLN A 524 -9.84 22.04 -3.94
N GLU A 525 -10.03 23.36 -4.00
CA GLU A 525 -8.91 24.29 -3.80
C GLU A 525 -8.42 24.17 -2.35
N LEU A 526 -7.17 23.75 -2.19
CA LEU A 526 -6.46 23.92 -0.92
C LEU A 526 -6.12 25.40 -0.77
N HIS A 527 -7.05 26.17 -0.22
CA HIS A 527 -6.75 27.51 0.27
C HIS A 527 -5.66 27.41 1.34
N SER A 528 -4.47 27.90 1.01
CA SER A 528 -3.47 28.29 2.00
C SER A 528 -4.11 29.24 3.01
N GLU A 529 -3.97 28.98 4.31
CA GLU A 529 -4.48 29.90 5.33
C GLU A 529 -3.78 31.25 5.19
N ASN A 530 -4.51 32.24 4.67
CA ASN A 530 -4.02 33.62 4.59
C ASN A 530 -3.84 34.14 6.02
N SER A 531 -2.58 34.38 6.41
CA SER A 531 -2.27 35.12 7.63
C SER A 531 -3.00 36.48 7.62
N PRO A 532 -3.48 36.96 8.78
CA PRO A 532 -4.31 38.16 8.83
C PRO A 532 -3.52 39.37 8.29
N LYS A 533 -4.01 39.96 7.19
CA LYS A 533 -3.41 41.16 6.61
C LYS A 533 -3.55 42.33 7.59
N HIS A 534 -2.44 42.80 8.15
CA HIS A 534 -2.40 44.13 8.75
C HIS A 534 -2.63 45.18 7.66
N ALA A 535 -3.61 46.05 7.84
CA ALA A 535 -3.87 47.15 6.93
C ALA A 535 -2.86 48.28 7.17
N LYS A 536 -2.24 48.75 6.08
CA LYS A 536 -1.72 50.12 5.91
C LYS A 536 -2.04 50.59 4.49
N THR A 537 -2.23 51.89 4.35
CA THR A 537 -2.76 52.56 3.15
C THR A 537 -1.65 53.29 2.38
N GLU A 538 -1.94 53.58 1.09
CA GLU A 538 -1.15 54.40 0.16
C GLU A 538 0.28 53.88 -0.18
N ASP A 539 0.86 54.16 -1.36
CA ASP A 539 0.41 55.02 -2.47
C ASP A 539 0.62 54.36 -3.87
N GLN A 540 0.25 55.06 -4.95
CA GLN A 540 0.17 54.57 -6.32
C GLN A 540 1.48 54.68 -7.13
N THR A 541 1.70 53.74 -8.05
CA THR A 541 2.10 54.02 -9.46
C THR A 541 1.91 52.77 -10.32
N GLN A 542 1.83 52.94 -11.64
CA GLN A 542 1.59 51.86 -12.60
C GLN A 542 2.88 51.34 -13.22
N ASP A 543 2.93 50.04 -13.51
CA ASP A 543 3.31 49.55 -14.84
C ASP A 543 2.70 48.14 -15.06
N ALA A 544 2.55 47.73 -16.32
CA ALA A 544 1.80 46.51 -16.69
C ALA A 544 2.57 45.61 -17.68
N VAL A 545 2.77 44.34 -17.31
CA VAL A 545 3.32 43.26 -18.16
C VAL A 545 2.59 41.94 -17.84
N ASP A 546 2.62 40.99 -18.78
CA ASP A 546 1.71 39.86 -18.93
C ASP A 546 1.71 38.72 -17.88
N SER A 547 0.66 37.90 -17.99
CA SER A 547 0.34 36.67 -17.26
C SER A 547 1.10 35.42 -17.80
N PRO A 548 0.95 34.18 -17.23
CA PRO A 548 0.03 33.75 -16.17
C PRO A 548 0.60 32.93 -15.01
N ASN A 549 -0.23 32.80 -13.97
CA ASN A 549 -0.10 31.92 -12.80
C ASN A 549 0.56 30.54 -13.04
N SER A 550 1.73 30.30 -12.42
CA SER A 550 2.12 28.97 -11.95
C SER A 550 2.20 28.98 -10.41
N ARG A 551 1.14 28.49 -9.75
CA ARG A 551 1.07 28.39 -8.28
C ARG A 551 1.71 27.08 -7.81
N TYR A 552 3.04 27.05 -7.76
CA TYR A 552 3.79 25.96 -7.11
C TYR A 552 3.45 25.89 -5.62
N ILE A 553 3.27 24.67 -5.10
CA ILE A 553 3.17 24.42 -3.66
C ILE A 553 4.58 24.54 -3.06
N HIS A 554 4.87 25.67 -2.42
CA HIS A 554 6.06 25.80 -1.58
C HIS A 554 5.92 24.87 -0.36
N PHE A 555 6.81 23.87 -0.28
CA PHE A 555 7.05 23.17 0.98
C PHE A 555 7.86 24.11 1.86
N ASN A 556 7.27 24.58 2.96
CA ASN A 556 7.91 25.53 3.86
C ASN A 556 9.16 24.89 4.49
N MET A 557 10.34 25.43 4.23
CA MET A 557 11.63 24.85 4.63
C MET A 557 12.24 25.54 5.87
N ASP A 558 11.69 26.68 6.28
CA ASP A 558 12.28 27.57 7.27
C ASP A 558 11.87 27.23 8.70
N GLY A 559 12.57 26.23 9.27
CA GLY A 559 12.89 26.19 10.70
C GLY A 559 14.36 26.56 10.90
N PRO A 560 14.76 27.19 12.02
CA PRO A 560 16.07 27.84 12.14
C PRO A 560 17.25 26.88 11.95
N CYS A 561 18.23 27.30 11.16
CA CYS A 561 19.38 26.51 10.74
C CYS A 561 20.19 25.91 11.91
N ASN A 562 20.03 24.61 12.12
CA ASN A 562 21.15 23.75 12.48
C ASN A 562 21.61 23.03 11.22
N ILE A 563 22.81 23.35 10.73
CA ILE A 563 23.36 22.77 9.51
C ILE A 563 23.79 21.32 9.80
N PHE A 564 22.89 20.38 9.55
CA PHE A 564 23.24 18.98 9.36
C PHE A 564 23.56 18.75 7.88
N LYS A 565 24.70 18.07 7.63
CA LYS A 565 25.25 17.87 6.29
C LYS A 565 24.42 16.88 5.48
N GLU A 566 24.68 16.85 4.17
CA GLU A 566 24.14 15.92 3.19
C GLU A 566 24.70 14.48 3.38
N THR A 567 24.53 13.93 4.58
CA THR A 567 25.08 12.63 5.02
C THR A 567 24.10 11.85 5.91
N ASP A 568 22.79 11.96 5.64
CA ASP A 568 21.71 11.19 6.27
C ASP A 568 20.61 10.89 5.21
N ILE A 569 20.81 9.84 4.42
CA ILE A 569 20.01 9.48 3.23
C ILE A 569 18.77 8.62 3.54
#